data_AF-A0AAV7JME9-F1
#
_entry.id   AF-A0AAV7JME9-F1
#
_cell.length_a   1.000
_cell.length_b   1.000
_cell.length_c   1.000
_cell.angle_alpha   90.00
_cell.angle_beta   90.00
_cell.angle_gamma   90.00
#
_symmetry.space_group_name_H-M   'P 1'
#
loop_
_entity.id
_entity.type
_entity.pdbx_description
1 polymer ?
#
loop_
_entity_poly.entity_id
_entity_poly.type
_entity_poly.pdbx_seq_one_letter_code
_entity_poly.pdbx_strand_id
1 'polypeptide(L)'
;MALNGETTKPLLDTSTLFQKDVDHFFSVIKFAKWDNLCGPKVLKVWRSEISTELVHDSDSLIYISNHILNGEVWRLTTEESIELKFYIFPKFNLITLSAIFLQMSDVYSLSFLFPLSQLSLYTPLHSTFCDIIRDRFAINPIGNRVTGMYQLLLHIMPEFIRIRYHYVPLSMEDTLLNRKLSSDKFLHRCCGSHLLTGGRTVVCGKNTRHVRSMLHTLSYFMLDEDRPLTHLFSGEHLDYHSYYYLQAFSNIDTCKEQIVRHSKERVTLIDLDSNYVYVFQAGRIGKNNKAPEAFIKVRKRAILIKDFFLELDFLPNIVAIRELYIRDFIRVLMKKAFALLSFEGYLREFESPGDHDPGLLFSQLKQDLLLERDEDLGIVLSFAHRISPVRTNKMLRDFIMISASQVEIKSIL
;
A
#
# COMPACT_ATOMS: atom_id res chain seq x y z
N MET A 1 53.41 -28.86 -6.07
CA MET A 1 53.33 -27.39 -5.93
C MET A 1 51.89 -27.07 -5.57
N ALA A 2 51.69 -26.45 -4.41
CA ALA A 2 50.44 -26.44 -3.66
C ALA A 2 49.30 -25.66 -4.35
N LEU A 3 48.11 -26.27 -4.30
CA LEU A 3 46.81 -25.61 -4.44
C LEU A 3 46.64 -24.68 -3.23
N ASN A 4 46.83 -23.38 -3.43
CA ASN A 4 46.52 -22.39 -2.41
C ASN A 4 45.01 -22.20 -2.36
N GLY A 5 44.45 -22.58 -1.21
CA GLY A 5 43.05 -22.43 -0.87
C GLY A 5 42.60 -20.98 -0.86
N GLU A 6 41.60 -20.70 -1.68
CA GLU A 6 40.61 -19.68 -1.34
C GLU A 6 39.80 -20.23 -0.17
N THR A 7 40.05 -19.65 0.99
CA THR A 7 39.24 -19.80 2.19
C THR A 7 37.81 -19.39 1.88
N THR A 8 36.96 -20.39 1.69
CA THR A 8 35.51 -20.27 1.66
C THR A 8 35.04 -19.67 2.98
N LYS A 9 34.86 -18.33 3.01
CA LYS A 9 34.04 -17.68 4.04
C LYS A 9 32.69 -18.41 4.08
N PRO A 10 32.15 -18.71 5.27
CA PRO A 10 30.94 -19.50 5.39
C PRO A 10 29.83 -18.85 4.58
N LEU A 11 29.25 -19.65 3.67
CA LEU A 11 28.09 -19.26 2.87
C LEU A 11 27.01 -18.71 3.81
N LEU A 12 26.44 -17.57 3.40
CA LEU A 12 25.37 -16.88 4.10
C LEU A 12 24.30 -17.86 4.61
N ASP A 13 24.17 -17.93 5.93
CA ASP A 13 23.39 -18.92 6.65
C ASP A 13 21.89 -18.65 6.47
N THR A 14 21.17 -19.65 5.92
CA THR A 14 19.73 -19.61 5.68
C THR A 14 18.92 -19.30 6.95
N SER A 15 19.50 -19.57 8.12
CA SER A 15 18.94 -19.28 9.44
C SER A 15 18.59 -17.81 9.68
N THR A 16 19.23 -16.87 8.96
CA THR A 16 18.94 -15.44 9.10
C THR A 16 17.81 -14.93 8.19
N LEU A 17 17.50 -15.64 7.09
CA LEU A 17 16.38 -15.30 6.21
C LEU A 17 15.06 -15.89 6.71
N PHE A 18 15.10 -17.13 7.17
CA PHE A 18 13.97 -17.79 7.80
C PHE A 18 14.24 -17.90 9.28
N GLN A 19 13.68 -16.97 10.04
CA GLN A 19 13.72 -17.04 11.50
C GLN A 19 13.05 -18.34 11.96
N LYS A 20 13.71 -19.05 12.87
CA LYS A 20 13.16 -20.23 13.52
C LYS A 20 11.88 -19.85 14.27
N ASP A 21 10.91 -20.75 14.26
CA ASP A 21 9.62 -20.61 14.96
C ASP A 21 8.69 -19.48 14.46
N VAL A 22 8.99 -18.92 13.30
CA VAL A 22 8.15 -17.96 12.59
C VAL A 22 7.49 -18.69 11.41
N ASP A 23 6.16 -18.90 11.45
CA ASP A 23 5.32 -19.17 10.29
C ASP A 23 5.53 -18.10 9.19
N HIS A 24 6.12 -18.52 8.08
CA HIS A 24 6.43 -17.66 6.94
C HIS A 24 5.36 -17.84 5.87
N PHE A 25 4.98 -16.76 5.17
CA PHE A 25 4.17 -16.89 3.95
C PHE A 25 4.83 -17.78 2.90
N PHE A 26 6.17 -17.79 2.87
CA PHE A 26 6.98 -18.45 1.85
C PHE A 26 7.75 -19.62 2.42
N SER A 27 7.71 -20.72 1.68
CA SER A 27 8.38 -21.96 2.03
C SER A 27 9.73 -22.09 1.34
N VAL A 28 9.81 -21.57 0.10
CA VAL A 28 11.01 -21.64 -0.73
C VAL A 28 11.19 -20.33 -1.47
N ILE A 29 12.42 -19.81 -1.46
CA ILE A 29 12.84 -18.71 -2.32
C ILE A 29 13.89 -19.25 -3.28
N LYS A 30 13.72 -18.98 -4.57
CA LYS A 30 14.57 -19.52 -5.63
C LYS A 30 15.13 -18.38 -6.47
N PHE A 31 16.43 -18.44 -6.73
CA PHE A 31 17.11 -17.58 -7.69
C PHE A 31 17.57 -18.42 -8.89
N ALA A 32 17.15 -18.03 -10.10
CA ALA A 32 17.47 -18.72 -11.34
C ALA A 32 17.90 -17.74 -12.44
N LYS A 33 18.66 -18.24 -13.39
CA LYS A 33 19.15 -17.52 -14.57
C LYS A 33 18.76 -18.27 -15.83
N TRP A 34 18.45 -17.57 -16.91
CA TRP A 34 18.37 -18.17 -18.23
C TRP A 34 19.76 -18.43 -18.83
N ASP A 35 20.01 -19.67 -19.25
CA ASP A 35 21.19 -20.05 -20.02
C ASP A 35 20.78 -20.36 -21.46
N ASN A 36 21.43 -19.73 -22.44
CA ASN A 36 21.07 -19.87 -23.84
C ASN A 36 21.32 -21.27 -24.41
N LEU A 37 22.16 -22.09 -23.76
CA LEU A 37 22.48 -23.45 -24.20
C LEU A 37 21.62 -24.50 -23.48
N CYS A 38 21.43 -24.33 -22.17
CA CYS A 38 20.83 -25.35 -21.32
C CYS A 38 19.42 -24.99 -20.80
N GLY A 39 18.92 -23.80 -21.16
CA GLY A 39 17.68 -23.26 -20.60
C GLY A 39 17.88 -22.72 -19.19
N PRO A 40 16.83 -22.62 -18.36
CA PRO A 40 16.92 -21.98 -17.07
C PRO A 40 17.69 -22.85 -16.05
N LYS A 41 18.69 -22.23 -15.44
CA LYS A 41 19.53 -22.82 -14.40
C LYS A 41 19.17 -22.23 -13.05
N VAL A 42 18.86 -23.10 -12.09
CA VAL A 42 18.67 -22.69 -10.69
C VAL A 42 20.04 -22.44 -10.07
N LEU A 43 20.28 -21.21 -9.61
CA LEU A 43 21.56 -20.78 -9.04
C LEU A 43 21.59 -20.95 -7.52
N LYS A 44 20.48 -20.62 -6.84
CA LYS A 44 20.37 -20.73 -5.39
C LYS A 44 18.93 -21.00 -4.97
N VAL A 45 18.78 -21.75 -3.88
CA VAL A 45 17.52 -22.02 -3.22
C VAL A 45 17.70 -21.75 -1.73
N TRP A 46 16.79 -20.98 -1.14
CA TRP A 46 16.64 -20.79 0.29
C TRP A 46 15.34 -21.46 0.72
N ARG A 47 15.38 -22.29 1.76
CA ARG A 47 14.23 -23.07 2.24
C ARG A 47 13.97 -22.75 3.71
N SER A 48 12.70 -22.68 4.08
CA SER A 48 12.29 -22.65 5.49
C SER A 48 12.41 -24.05 6.11
N GLU A 49 12.86 -24.11 7.36
CA GLU A 49 12.94 -25.37 8.15
C GLU A 49 11.55 -25.95 8.45
N ILE A 50 10.52 -25.10 8.48
CA ILE A 50 9.14 -25.46 8.88
C ILE A 50 8.37 -26.13 7.73
N SER A 51 8.79 -25.92 6.49
CA SER A 51 8.07 -26.40 5.30
C SER A 51 8.78 -27.58 4.63
N THR A 52 8.77 -28.72 5.30
CA THR A 52 9.39 -29.97 4.84
C THR A 52 8.55 -30.77 3.84
N GLU A 53 7.54 -30.21 3.19
CA GLU A 53 6.60 -31.01 2.36
C GLU A 53 6.34 -30.50 0.93
N LEU A 54 6.78 -29.28 0.57
CA LEU A 54 6.24 -28.61 -0.63
C LEU A 54 7.05 -28.82 -1.93
N VAL A 55 8.39 -28.83 -1.86
CA VAL A 55 9.25 -29.09 -3.03
C VAL A 55 10.59 -29.68 -2.60
N HIS A 56 10.71 -31.00 -2.72
CA HIS A 56 11.98 -31.69 -2.46
C HIS A 56 12.84 -31.82 -3.70
N ASP A 57 12.22 -32.03 -4.85
CA ASP A 57 12.93 -32.48 -6.04
C ASP A 57 13.45 -31.32 -6.90
N SER A 58 14.70 -31.45 -7.36
CA SER A 58 15.36 -30.49 -8.26
C SER A 58 14.60 -30.32 -9.57
N ASP A 59 13.99 -31.39 -10.08
CA ASP A 59 13.31 -31.38 -11.38
C ASP A 59 12.06 -30.51 -11.34
N SER A 60 11.36 -30.49 -10.20
CA SER A 60 10.21 -29.62 -9.99
C SER A 60 10.61 -28.14 -9.99
N LEU A 61 11.74 -27.79 -9.38
CA LEU A 61 12.23 -26.40 -9.37
C LEU A 61 12.68 -25.95 -10.75
N ILE A 62 13.30 -26.84 -11.54
CA ILE A 62 13.69 -26.60 -12.93
C ILE A 62 12.45 -26.43 -13.80
N TYR A 63 11.45 -27.31 -13.66
CA TYR A 63 10.17 -27.18 -14.36
C TYR A 63 9.51 -25.82 -14.11
N ILE A 64 9.44 -25.39 -12.83
CA ILE A 64 8.90 -24.08 -12.48
C ILE A 64 9.74 -22.95 -13.11
N SER A 65 11.07 -23.06 -13.12
CA SER A 65 11.94 -22.06 -13.76
C SER A 65 11.70 -21.98 -15.27
N ASN A 66 11.47 -23.11 -15.93
CA ASN A 66 11.08 -23.16 -17.35
C ASN A 66 9.81 -22.36 -17.61
N HIS A 67 8.76 -22.54 -16.82
CA HIS A 67 7.52 -21.79 -17.02
C HIS A 67 7.64 -20.29 -16.76
N ILE A 68 8.56 -19.87 -15.88
CA ILE A 68 8.76 -18.46 -15.54
C ILE A 68 9.63 -17.74 -16.58
N LEU A 69 10.76 -18.34 -16.96
CA LEU A 69 11.80 -17.69 -17.77
C LEU A 69 11.67 -17.95 -19.28
N ASN A 70 10.99 -19.01 -19.69
CA ASN A 70 10.83 -19.31 -21.11
C ASN A 70 9.98 -18.22 -21.80
N GLY A 71 10.52 -17.65 -22.87
CA GLY A 71 9.90 -16.54 -23.59
C GLY A 71 10.30 -15.13 -23.12
N GLU A 72 11.00 -14.98 -21.99
CA GLU A 72 11.36 -13.66 -21.44
C GLU A 72 12.65 -13.07 -22.02
N VAL A 73 13.49 -13.92 -22.63
CA VAL A 73 14.82 -13.57 -23.16
C VAL A 73 14.78 -12.40 -24.15
N TRP A 74 13.71 -12.29 -24.93
CA TRP A 74 13.56 -11.28 -25.98
C TRP A 74 12.64 -10.12 -25.59
N ARG A 75 12.05 -10.17 -24.39
CA ARG A 75 11.01 -9.24 -23.96
C ARG A 75 11.55 -8.11 -23.09
N LEU A 76 12.53 -8.41 -22.25
CA LEU A 76 13.17 -7.41 -21.39
C LEU A 76 14.24 -6.65 -22.17
N THR A 77 14.00 -5.37 -22.41
CA THR A 77 14.88 -4.51 -23.22
C THR A 77 15.68 -3.52 -22.38
N THR A 78 15.33 -3.31 -21.10
CA THR A 78 16.00 -2.36 -20.21
C THR A 78 16.38 -3.00 -18.87
N GLU A 79 17.61 -2.78 -18.42
CA GLU A 79 18.14 -3.30 -17.14
C GLU A 79 17.43 -2.72 -15.91
N GLU A 80 16.72 -1.60 -16.06
CA GLU A 80 15.96 -0.98 -14.97
C GLU A 80 14.53 -1.55 -14.81
N SER A 81 14.11 -2.44 -15.71
CA SER A 81 12.76 -3.00 -15.68
C SER A 81 12.69 -4.33 -14.91
N ILE A 82 11.81 -4.36 -13.92
CA ILE A 82 11.39 -5.60 -13.26
C ILE A 82 9.97 -5.89 -13.66
N GLU A 83 9.78 -7.10 -14.18
CA GLU A 83 8.47 -7.67 -14.41
C GLU A 83 8.13 -8.63 -13.28
N LEU A 84 6.94 -8.47 -12.69
CA LEU A 84 6.44 -9.38 -11.68
C LEU A 84 5.38 -10.28 -12.30
N LYS A 85 5.55 -11.59 -12.13
CA LYS A 85 4.62 -12.60 -12.60
C LYS A 85 4.13 -13.48 -11.48
N PHE A 86 2.85 -13.81 -11.55
CA PHE A 86 2.19 -14.69 -10.60
C PHE A 86 1.74 -15.95 -11.32
N TYR A 87 2.10 -17.11 -10.78
CA TYR A 87 1.70 -18.40 -11.35
C TYR A 87 1.11 -19.30 -10.28
N ILE A 88 0.11 -20.08 -10.68
CA ILE A 88 -0.47 -21.16 -9.88
C ILE A 88 -0.04 -22.47 -10.54
N PHE A 89 0.54 -23.37 -9.75
CA PHE A 89 0.97 -24.69 -10.17
C PHE A 89 0.19 -25.77 -9.39
N PRO A 90 -1.05 -26.11 -9.81
CA PRO A 90 -1.90 -27.06 -9.09
C PRO A 90 -1.27 -28.45 -8.95
N LYS A 91 -0.52 -28.89 -9.98
CA LYS A 91 0.19 -30.18 -9.99
C LYS A 91 1.16 -30.33 -8.80
N PHE A 92 1.76 -29.22 -8.38
CA PHE A 92 2.71 -29.20 -7.27
C PHE A 92 2.10 -28.62 -5.99
N ASN A 93 0.79 -28.32 -5.98
CA ASN A 93 0.10 -27.65 -4.87
C ASN A 93 0.78 -26.33 -4.45
N LEU A 94 1.25 -25.55 -5.44
CA LEU A 94 2.07 -24.37 -5.22
C LEU A 94 1.57 -23.14 -5.95
N ILE A 95 1.97 -22.00 -5.42
CA ILE A 95 1.87 -20.68 -6.02
C ILE A 95 3.26 -20.05 -6.02
N THR A 96 3.54 -19.21 -7.01
CA THR A 96 4.76 -18.42 -7.05
C THR A 96 4.49 -16.96 -7.41
N LEU A 97 5.20 -16.06 -6.74
CA LEU A 97 5.43 -14.69 -7.18
C LEU A 97 6.87 -14.58 -7.64
N SER A 98 7.10 -14.18 -8.88
CA SER A 98 8.42 -14.15 -9.49
C SER A 98 8.75 -12.77 -10.04
N ALA A 99 9.85 -12.19 -9.56
CA ALA A 99 10.48 -11.00 -10.11
C ALA A 99 11.46 -11.42 -11.21
N ILE A 100 11.23 -10.95 -12.43
CA ILE A 100 12.04 -11.22 -13.61
C ILE A 100 12.72 -9.91 -14.00
N PHE A 101 14.02 -9.97 -14.21
CA PHE A 101 14.83 -8.78 -14.47
C PHE A 101 16.02 -9.11 -15.35
N LEU A 102 16.48 -8.10 -16.08
CA LEU A 102 17.67 -8.17 -16.92
C LEU A 102 18.87 -7.60 -16.17
N GLN A 103 20.00 -8.28 -16.25
CA GLN A 103 21.25 -7.79 -15.66
C GLN A 103 22.45 -8.26 -16.48
N MET A 104 23.27 -7.33 -16.97
CA MET A 104 24.42 -7.61 -17.82
C MET A 104 24.07 -8.53 -19.00
N SER A 105 22.95 -8.23 -19.65
CA SER A 105 22.39 -8.97 -20.79
C SER A 105 21.90 -10.41 -20.50
N ASP A 106 21.89 -10.84 -19.24
CA ASP A 106 21.32 -12.10 -18.82
C ASP A 106 19.96 -11.89 -18.15
N VAL A 107 19.00 -12.78 -18.40
CA VAL A 107 17.70 -12.76 -17.74
C VAL A 107 17.73 -13.61 -16.46
N TYR A 108 17.31 -13.00 -15.35
CA TYR A 108 17.23 -13.64 -14.04
C TYR A 108 15.79 -13.67 -13.53
N SER A 109 15.53 -14.60 -12.60
CA SER A 109 14.31 -14.60 -11.80
C SER A 109 14.59 -14.84 -10.32
N LEU A 110 13.94 -14.05 -9.47
CA LEU A 110 13.81 -14.28 -8.04
C LEU A 110 12.36 -14.67 -7.75
N SER A 111 12.13 -15.90 -7.29
CA SER A 111 10.80 -16.48 -7.11
C SER A 111 10.54 -16.81 -5.65
N PHE A 112 9.37 -16.42 -5.15
CA PHE A 112 8.86 -16.72 -3.83
C PHE A 112 7.74 -17.76 -3.95
N LEU A 113 7.96 -18.97 -3.42
CA LEU A 113 7.08 -20.12 -3.56
C LEU A 113 6.39 -20.45 -2.23
N PHE A 114 5.10 -20.79 -2.31
CA PHE A 114 4.27 -21.08 -1.14
C PHE A 114 3.09 -22.02 -1.49
N PRO A 115 2.49 -22.70 -0.49
CA PRO A 115 1.38 -23.63 -0.71
C PRO A 115 0.17 -22.98 -1.39
N LEU A 116 -0.52 -23.75 -2.24
CA LEU A 116 -1.80 -23.34 -2.81
C LEU A 116 -2.88 -23.11 -1.75
N SER A 117 -2.79 -23.78 -0.60
CA SER A 117 -3.71 -23.56 0.54
C SER A 117 -3.64 -22.14 1.12
N GLN A 118 -2.55 -21.41 0.90
CA GLN A 118 -2.36 -20.04 1.35
C GLN A 118 -2.88 -18.99 0.36
N LEU A 119 -3.49 -19.40 -0.77
CA LEU A 119 -3.96 -18.47 -1.81
C LEU A 119 -4.88 -17.39 -1.26
N SER A 120 -5.89 -17.77 -0.47
CA SER A 120 -6.88 -16.84 0.08
C SER A 120 -6.26 -15.81 1.03
N LEU A 121 -5.22 -16.20 1.77
CA LEU A 121 -4.46 -15.31 2.65
C LEU A 121 -3.53 -14.39 1.86
N TYR A 122 -2.97 -14.88 0.75
CA TYR A 122 -2.06 -14.12 -0.10
C TYR A 122 -2.76 -13.12 -1.02
N THR A 123 -3.93 -13.45 -1.58
CA THR A 123 -4.60 -12.64 -2.61
C THR A 123 -4.77 -11.16 -2.22
N PRO A 124 -5.22 -10.81 -0.99
CA PRO A 124 -5.34 -9.41 -0.57
C PRO A 124 -4.00 -8.68 -0.47
N LEU A 125 -2.89 -9.41 -0.32
CA LEU A 125 -1.55 -8.88 -0.11
C LEU A 125 -0.71 -8.81 -1.39
N HIS A 126 -1.21 -9.38 -2.48
CA HIS A 126 -0.46 -9.54 -3.73
C HIS A 126 0.13 -8.22 -4.25
N SER A 127 -0.69 -7.17 -4.31
CA SER A 127 -0.27 -5.84 -4.79
C SER A 127 0.82 -5.25 -3.89
N THR A 128 0.65 -5.33 -2.57
CA THR A 128 1.64 -4.85 -1.60
C THR A 128 2.96 -5.59 -1.73
N PHE A 129 2.93 -6.91 -1.89
CA PHE A 129 4.17 -7.67 -2.06
C PHE A 129 4.87 -7.29 -3.36
N CYS A 130 4.11 -7.05 -4.43
CA CYS A 130 4.67 -6.54 -5.67
C CYS A 130 5.34 -5.18 -5.48
N ASP A 131 4.70 -4.26 -4.75
CA ASP A 131 5.22 -2.92 -4.51
C ASP A 131 6.47 -2.95 -3.62
N ILE A 132 6.48 -3.76 -2.56
CA ILE A 132 7.67 -4.01 -1.73
C ILE A 132 8.84 -4.49 -2.58
N ILE A 133 8.60 -5.48 -3.45
CA ILE A 133 9.65 -6.01 -4.32
C ILE A 133 10.17 -4.91 -5.25
N ARG A 134 9.29 -4.19 -5.96
CA ARG A 134 9.69 -3.10 -6.87
C ARG A 134 10.51 -2.03 -6.15
N ASP A 135 10.03 -1.56 -5.01
CA ASP A 135 10.70 -0.51 -4.23
C ASP A 135 12.09 -0.97 -3.76
N ARG A 136 12.22 -2.21 -3.29
CA ARG A 136 13.50 -2.74 -2.78
C ARG A 136 14.52 -2.98 -3.89
N PHE A 137 14.08 -3.42 -5.06
CA PHE A 137 14.93 -3.53 -6.23
C PHE A 137 15.37 -2.16 -6.78
N ALA A 138 14.50 -1.14 -6.75
CA ALA A 138 14.84 0.20 -7.20
C ALA A 138 15.92 0.86 -6.31
N ILE A 139 15.90 0.57 -5.00
CA ILE A 139 16.86 1.13 -4.03
C ILE A 139 18.19 0.37 -4.04
N ASN A 140 18.14 -0.95 -4.25
CA ASN A 140 19.31 -1.81 -4.25
C ASN A 140 19.53 -2.39 -5.65
N PRO A 141 20.20 -1.65 -6.57
CA PRO A 141 20.61 -2.23 -7.85
C PRO A 141 21.53 -3.40 -7.56
N ILE A 142 21.04 -4.59 -7.89
CA ILE A 142 21.68 -5.85 -7.55
C ILE A 142 23.00 -5.93 -8.30
N GLY A 143 24.10 -6.16 -7.60
CA GLY A 143 25.35 -6.61 -8.23
C GLY A 143 25.26 -8.09 -8.63
N ASN A 144 26.09 -8.53 -9.58
CA ASN A 144 26.11 -9.84 -10.27
C ASN A 144 26.24 -11.13 -9.41
N ARG A 145 25.83 -11.14 -8.14
CA ARG A 145 26.16 -12.23 -7.21
C ARG A 145 24.96 -12.61 -6.36
N VAL A 146 24.90 -13.90 -6.04
CA VAL A 146 24.00 -14.49 -5.02
C VAL A 146 24.03 -13.68 -3.72
N THR A 147 25.15 -13.04 -3.39
CA THR A 147 25.30 -12.13 -2.25
C THR A 147 24.40 -10.89 -2.34
N GLY A 148 24.28 -10.25 -3.51
CA GLY A 148 23.39 -9.10 -3.70
C GLY A 148 21.92 -9.49 -3.59
N MET A 149 21.56 -10.64 -4.16
CA MET A 149 20.23 -11.25 -3.95
C MET A 149 19.92 -11.50 -2.48
N TYR A 150 20.89 -12.02 -1.74
CA TYR A 150 20.72 -12.24 -0.32
C TYR A 150 20.49 -10.93 0.45
N GLN A 151 21.29 -9.90 0.16
CA GLN A 151 21.11 -8.58 0.78
C GLN A 151 19.73 -8.02 0.48
N LEU A 152 19.25 -8.14 -0.75
CA LEU A 152 17.88 -7.75 -1.10
C LEU A 152 16.85 -8.54 -0.26
N LEU A 153 17.00 -9.85 -0.14
CA LEU A 153 16.10 -10.69 0.64
C LEU A 153 16.07 -10.32 2.13
N LEU A 154 17.20 -9.91 2.71
CA LEU A 154 17.24 -9.39 4.09
C LEU A 154 16.36 -8.14 4.29
N HIS A 155 16.07 -7.37 3.23
CA HIS A 155 15.19 -6.19 3.30
C HIS A 155 13.74 -6.49 2.93
N ILE A 156 13.46 -7.60 2.22
CA ILE A 156 12.11 -8.00 1.81
C ILE A 156 11.47 -8.90 2.87
N MET A 157 12.21 -9.88 3.39
CA MET A 157 11.67 -10.88 4.33
C MET A 157 11.07 -10.27 5.61
N PRO A 158 11.71 -9.29 6.28
CA PRO A 158 11.12 -8.69 7.47
C PRO A 158 9.75 -8.04 7.21
N GLU A 159 9.54 -7.42 6.04
CA GLU A 159 8.26 -6.81 5.70
C GLU A 159 7.18 -7.87 5.42
N PHE A 160 7.54 -8.96 4.74
CA PHE A 160 6.60 -10.06 4.49
C PHE A 160 6.18 -10.75 5.79
N ILE A 161 7.13 -10.97 6.70
CA ILE A 161 6.86 -11.50 8.04
C ILE A 161 5.97 -10.53 8.81
N ARG A 162 6.33 -9.24 8.86
CA ARG A 162 5.55 -8.21 9.54
C ARG A 162 4.09 -8.16 9.07
N ILE A 163 3.83 -8.23 7.76
CA ILE A 163 2.47 -8.28 7.21
C ILE A 163 1.72 -9.55 7.67
N ARG A 164 2.40 -10.70 7.74
CA ARG A 164 1.82 -11.97 8.22
C ARG A 164 1.36 -11.87 9.68
N TYR A 165 2.21 -11.32 10.53
CA TYR A 165 2.03 -11.36 11.99
C TYR A 165 1.29 -10.18 12.57
N HIS A 166 1.35 -9.02 11.93
CA HIS A 166 0.76 -7.80 12.46
C HIS A 166 -0.61 -7.51 11.87
N TYR A 167 -1.21 -8.48 11.16
CA TYR A 167 -2.64 -8.51 10.93
C TYR A 167 -3.35 -8.57 12.28
N VAL A 168 -3.94 -7.44 12.68
CA VAL A 168 -4.70 -7.38 13.93
C VAL A 168 -6.18 -7.51 13.60
N PRO A 169 -6.87 -8.53 14.15
CA PRO A 169 -8.31 -8.63 14.02
C PRO A 169 -8.95 -7.37 14.62
N LEU A 170 -9.81 -6.72 13.83
CA LEU A 170 -10.50 -5.53 14.30
C LEU A 170 -11.56 -5.94 15.33
N SER A 171 -11.52 -5.29 16.48
CA SER A 171 -12.62 -5.26 17.44
C SER A 171 -13.10 -3.83 17.59
N MET A 172 -14.41 -3.62 17.52
CA MET A 172 -15.02 -2.30 17.71
C MET A 172 -14.79 -1.79 19.13
N GLU A 173 -14.61 -2.68 20.10
CA GLU A 173 -14.33 -2.33 21.50
C GLU A 173 -13.02 -1.54 21.67
N ASP A 174 -12.05 -1.80 20.79
CA ASP A 174 -10.75 -1.12 20.79
C ASP A 174 -10.79 0.24 20.07
N THR A 175 -11.94 0.62 19.52
CA THR A 175 -12.11 1.85 18.73
C THR A 175 -12.62 3.02 19.56
N LEU A 176 -12.53 4.21 18.97
CA LEU A 176 -13.12 5.44 19.47
C LEU A 176 -14.60 5.59 19.06
N LEU A 177 -15.21 4.57 18.44
CA LEU A 177 -16.58 4.64 17.87
C LEU A 177 -17.69 4.36 18.90
N ASN A 178 -17.33 3.92 20.10
CA ASN A 178 -18.28 3.62 21.18
C ASN A 178 -18.59 4.83 22.09
N ARG A 179 -17.99 6.00 21.81
CA ARG A 179 -18.27 7.25 22.54
C ARG A 179 -19.22 8.14 21.74
N LYS A 180 -19.65 9.26 22.32
CA LYS A 180 -20.42 10.29 21.61
C LYS A 180 -19.55 10.95 20.53
N LEU A 181 -19.92 10.77 19.27
CA LEU A 181 -19.11 11.13 18.10
C LEU A 181 -19.47 12.51 17.53
N SER A 182 -20.73 12.92 17.63
CA SER A 182 -21.25 14.19 17.10
C SER A 182 -20.50 15.43 17.61
N SER A 183 -20.05 15.40 18.87
CA SER A 183 -19.27 16.48 19.48
C SER A 183 -17.77 16.45 19.18
N ASP A 184 -17.25 15.33 18.67
CA ASP A 184 -15.81 15.13 18.51
C ASP A 184 -15.27 15.71 17.20
N LYS A 185 -15.04 17.02 17.21
CA LYS A 185 -14.51 17.74 16.05
C LYS A 185 -13.15 17.20 15.58
N PHE A 186 -12.35 16.58 16.44
CA PHE A 186 -11.05 16.05 16.07
C PHE A 186 -11.21 14.75 15.28
N LEU A 187 -12.02 13.82 15.77
CA LEU A 187 -12.30 12.56 15.07
C LEU A 187 -12.98 12.79 13.72
N HIS A 188 -13.86 13.80 13.61
CA HIS A 188 -14.44 14.22 12.32
C HIS A 188 -13.36 14.57 11.29
N ARG A 189 -12.35 15.34 11.71
CA ARG A 189 -11.22 15.72 10.84
C ARG A 189 -10.33 14.52 10.52
N CYS A 190 -10.11 13.62 11.48
CA CYS A 190 -9.32 12.40 11.28
C CYS A 190 -9.96 11.51 10.20
N CYS A 191 -11.23 11.12 10.38
CA CYS A 191 -11.94 10.26 9.44
C CYS A 191 -12.15 10.93 8.08
N GLY A 192 -12.52 12.22 8.06
CA GLY A 192 -12.68 12.96 6.81
C GLY A 192 -11.39 13.08 6.02
N SER A 193 -10.27 13.39 6.69
CA SER A 193 -8.95 13.45 6.04
C SER A 193 -8.48 12.07 5.58
N HIS A 194 -8.64 11.04 6.41
CA HIS A 194 -8.29 9.66 6.07
C HIS A 194 -8.97 9.20 4.79
N LEU A 195 -10.27 9.44 4.65
CA LEU A 195 -11.03 9.12 3.45
C LEU A 195 -10.62 10.00 2.25
N LEU A 196 -10.37 11.29 2.49
CA LEU A 196 -9.90 12.22 1.46
C LEU A 196 -8.51 11.82 0.90
N THR A 197 -7.66 11.15 1.67
CA THR A 197 -6.36 10.63 1.21
C THR A 197 -6.40 9.16 0.80
N GLY A 198 -7.59 8.63 0.50
CA GLY A 198 -7.75 7.26 0.01
C GLY A 198 -7.35 6.19 1.04
N GLY A 199 -7.39 6.52 2.33
CA GLY A 199 -7.01 5.64 3.43
C GLY A 199 -5.54 5.75 3.87
N ARG A 200 -4.67 6.43 3.09
CA ARG A 200 -3.25 6.61 3.46
C ARG A 200 -3.12 7.58 4.63
N THR A 201 -2.83 7.06 5.81
CA THR A 201 -2.74 7.83 7.06
C THR A 201 -1.62 7.33 7.96
N VAL A 202 -0.90 8.28 8.53
CA VAL A 202 0.08 8.04 9.60
C VAL A 202 -0.44 8.66 10.89
N VAL A 203 -0.46 7.87 11.96
CA VAL A 203 -0.91 8.28 13.29
C VAL A 203 0.29 8.40 14.22
N CYS A 204 0.56 9.61 14.68
CA CYS A 204 1.64 9.93 15.60
C CYS A 204 1.12 10.15 17.02
N GLY A 205 1.80 9.61 18.01
CA GLY A 205 1.54 9.94 19.41
C GLY A 205 2.40 9.15 20.40
N LYS A 206 2.58 9.70 21.60
CA LYS A 206 3.36 9.04 22.67
C LYS A 206 2.62 7.88 23.32
N ASN A 207 1.29 7.96 23.39
CA ASN A 207 0.46 6.92 24.01
C ASN A 207 0.10 5.83 23.00
N THR A 208 0.78 4.68 23.09
CA THR A 208 0.59 3.54 22.20
C THR A 208 -0.83 2.99 22.18
N ARG A 209 -1.56 3.04 23.32
CA ARG A 209 -2.96 2.62 23.39
C ARG A 209 -3.86 3.57 22.61
N HIS A 210 -3.63 4.88 22.73
CA HIS A 210 -4.41 5.88 21.99
C HIS A 210 -4.13 5.82 20.48
N VAL A 211 -2.86 5.64 20.10
CA VAL A 211 -2.46 5.40 18.70
C VAL A 211 -3.14 4.15 18.15
N ARG A 212 -3.12 3.04 18.89
CA ARG A 212 -3.80 1.79 18.50
C ARG A 212 -5.30 2.01 18.33
N SER A 213 -5.97 2.65 19.28
CA SER A 213 -7.42 2.90 19.17
C SER A 213 -7.77 3.79 17.98
N MET A 214 -6.95 4.80 17.66
CA MET A 214 -7.14 5.61 16.46
C MET A 214 -6.94 4.77 15.18
N LEU A 215 -5.90 3.94 15.10
CA LEU A 215 -5.65 3.08 13.95
C LEU A 215 -6.81 2.11 13.73
N HIS A 216 -7.25 1.40 14.78
CA HIS A 216 -8.43 0.52 14.71
C HIS A 216 -9.67 1.29 14.25
N THR A 217 -9.89 2.50 14.77
CA THR A 217 -11.02 3.35 14.35
C THR A 217 -10.99 3.66 12.86
N LEU A 218 -9.82 4.01 12.32
CA LEU A 218 -9.67 4.35 10.90
C LEU A 218 -9.77 3.11 10.01
N SER A 219 -9.31 1.94 10.47
CA SER A 219 -9.44 0.68 9.72
C SER A 219 -10.90 0.27 9.42
N TYR A 220 -11.88 0.75 10.20
CA TYR A 220 -13.31 0.55 9.90
C TYR A 220 -13.78 1.38 8.70
N PHE A 221 -13.08 2.46 8.35
CA PHE A 221 -13.37 3.28 7.18
C PHE A 221 -12.60 2.84 5.92
N MET A 222 -11.93 1.70 5.97
CA MET A 222 -11.22 1.09 4.84
C MET A 222 -12.03 -0.07 4.25
N LEU A 223 -11.71 -0.44 3.00
CA LEU A 223 -12.25 -1.66 2.41
C LEU A 223 -11.65 -2.87 3.12
N ASP A 224 -12.44 -3.94 3.22
CA ASP A 224 -12.05 -5.16 3.93
C ASP A 224 -10.71 -5.71 3.41
N GLU A 225 -10.46 -5.56 2.11
CA GLU A 225 -9.26 -6.00 1.39
C GLU A 225 -7.97 -5.27 1.83
N ASP A 226 -8.06 -4.02 2.29
CA ASP A 226 -6.87 -3.23 2.67
C ASP A 226 -6.53 -3.34 4.14
N ARG A 227 -7.45 -3.83 4.96
CA ARG A 227 -7.24 -3.90 6.42
C ARG A 227 -5.95 -4.61 6.79
N PRO A 228 -5.51 -5.68 6.08
CA PRO A 228 -4.20 -6.28 6.33
C PRO A 228 -2.99 -5.35 6.17
N LEU A 229 -3.17 -4.21 5.51
CA LEU A 229 -2.13 -3.21 5.26
C LEU A 229 -2.13 -2.10 6.32
N THR A 230 -2.71 -2.39 7.48
CA THR A 230 -2.59 -1.58 8.69
C THR A 230 -1.37 -2.03 9.47
N HIS A 231 -0.32 -1.21 9.47
CA HIS A 231 0.87 -1.42 10.25
C HIS A 231 0.69 -0.86 11.66
N LEU A 232 0.66 -1.76 12.64
CA LEU A 232 0.64 -1.42 14.05
C LEU A 232 2.06 -1.35 14.60
N PHE A 233 2.24 -0.40 15.51
CA PHE A 233 3.46 -0.10 16.25
C PHE A 233 4.26 -1.36 16.63
N SER A 234 5.39 -1.60 15.95
CA SER A 234 6.35 -2.65 16.31
C SER A 234 7.63 -2.00 16.82
N GLY A 235 7.55 -1.48 18.05
CA GLY A 235 8.64 -1.27 19.02
C GLY A 235 9.95 -0.58 18.64
N GLU A 236 10.59 -0.93 17.53
CA GLU A 236 12.04 -0.77 17.38
C GLU A 236 12.50 -0.08 16.10
N HIS A 237 11.76 -0.11 14.98
CA HIS A 237 12.11 0.68 13.79
C HIS A 237 10.87 1.09 12.99
N LEU A 238 10.61 2.41 12.96
CA LEU A 238 9.48 3.04 12.27
C LEU A 238 10.01 3.80 11.06
N ASP A 239 10.35 3.05 10.02
CA ASP A 239 10.55 3.65 8.71
C ASP A 239 9.21 3.76 8.00
N TYR A 240 8.97 4.90 7.38
CA TYR A 240 7.77 5.15 6.61
C TYR A 240 7.85 4.35 5.32
N HIS A 241 6.76 3.66 5.03
CA HIS A 241 6.61 2.89 3.82
C HIS A 241 5.38 3.33 3.04
N SER A 242 5.54 3.68 1.77
CA SER A 242 4.46 4.19 0.92
C SER A 242 3.35 3.17 0.61
N TYR A 243 3.63 1.88 0.83
CA TYR A 243 2.70 0.78 0.53
C TYR A 243 1.75 0.42 1.68
N TYR A 244 1.98 0.90 2.90
CA TYR A 244 1.01 0.74 4.00
C TYR A 244 -0.04 1.84 3.96
N TYR A 245 -1.30 1.47 4.14
CA TYR A 245 -2.40 2.44 4.23
C TYR A 245 -2.42 3.11 5.60
N LEU A 246 -2.24 2.35 6.68
CA LEU A 246 -2.23 2.88 8.03
C LEU A 246 -0.91 2.56 8.70
N GLN A 247 -0.26 3.55 9.31
CA GLN A 247 1.01 3.39 10.00
C GLN A 247 1.03 4.17 11.32
N ALA A 248 1.77 3.65 12.28
CA ALA A 248 1.92 4.24 13.61
C ALA A 248 3.31 4.87 13.76
N PHE A 249 3.43 6.05 14.35
CA PHE A 249 4.72 6.69 14.63
C PHE A 249 4.78 7.25 16.05
N SER A 250 5.98 7.30 16.65
CA SER A 250 6.19 7.92 17.96
C SER A 250 6.51 9.41 17.85
N ASN A 251 7.29 9.79 16.84
CA ASN A 251 7.78 11.14 16.63
C ASN A 251 7.25 11.73 15.31
N ILE A 252 6.54 12.86 15.42
CA ILE A 252 5.94 13.53 14.28
C ILE A 252 6.96 14.15 13.33
N ASP A 253 8.09 14.67 13.82
CA ASP A 253 9.08 15.37 12.99
C ASP A 253 9.85 14.38 12.13
N THR A 254 10.27 13.26 12.71
CA THR A 254 10.87 12.13 11.98
C THR A 254 9.91 11.61 10.92
N CYS A 255 8.63 11.43 11.28
CA CYS A 255 7.59 10.99 10.36
C CYS A 255 7.42 11.96 9.17
N LYS A 256 7.33 13.26 9.44
CA LYS A 256 7.21 14.29 8.38
C LYS A 256 8.36 14.24 7.40
N GLU A 257 9.59 14.13 7.90
CA GLU A 257 10.78 14.05 7.07
C GLU A 257 10.75 12.81 6.15
N GLN A 258 10.39 11.65 6.69
CA GLN A 258 10.31 10.43 5.89
C GLN A 258 9.16 10.46 4.88
N ILE A 259 7.98 11.00 5.23
CA ILE A 259 6.87 11.19 4.29
C ILE A 259 7.30 12.09 3.12
N VAL A 260 7.99 13.21 3.40
CA VAL A 260 8.46 14.14 2.36
C VAL A 260 9.45 13.46 1.41
N ARG A 261 10.32 12.60 1.93
CA ARG A 261 11.34 11.89 1.13
C ARG A 261 10.76 10.77 0.28
N HIS A 262 9.79 10.03 0.81
CA HIS A 262 9.39 8.74 0.23
C HIS A 262 7.98 8.72 -0.33
N SER A 263 7.07 9.60 0.12
CA SER A 263 5.69 9.58 -0.34
C SER A 263 5.54 10.25 -1.70
N LYS A 264 4.99 9.50 -2.65
CA LYS A 264 4.57 10.00 -3.98
C LYS A 264 3.11 10.45 -4.01
N GLU A 265 2.37 10.15 -2.95
CA GLU A 265 0.93 10.38 -2.85
C GLU A 265 0.57 11.27 -1.67
N ARG A 266 -0.70 11.67 -1.60
CA ARG A 266 -1.25 12.42 -0.47
C ARG A 266 -1.35 11.50 0.75
N VAL A 267 -0.94 12.01 1.91
CA VAL A 267 -0.94 11.26 3.17
C VAL A 267 -1.58 12.11 4.25
N THR A 268 -2.53 11.55 4.99
CA THR A 268 -3.02 12.18 6.21
C THR A 268 -2.02 11.92 7.34
N LEU A 269 -1.62 12.95 8.07
CA LEU A 269 -0.80 12.84 9.27
C LEU A 269 -1.62 13.32 10.47
N ILE A 270 -1.89 12.42 11.40
CA ILE A 270 -2.65 12.69 12.62
C ILE A 270 -1.67 12.79 13.79
N ASP A 271 -1.67 13.94 14.47
CA ASP A 271 -0.95 14.17 15.71
C ASP A 271 -1.92 14.03 16.88
N LEU A 272 -1.84 12.92 17.61
CA LEU A 272 -2.67 12.65 18.78
C LEU A 272 -2.23 13.45 20.02
N ASP A 273 -0.97 13.89 20.08
CA ASP A 273 -0.47 14.67 21.22
C ASP A 273 -0.97 16.12 21.13
N SER A 274 -1.00 16.69 19.91
CA SER A 274 -1.48 18.06 19.67
C SER A 274 -2.94 18.15 19.19
N ASN A 275 -3.60 17.01 18.95
CA ASN A 275 -4.93 16.94 18.31
C ASN A 275 -5.03 17.70 16.98
N TYR A 276 -3.97 17.63 16.18
CA TYR A 276 -3.90 18.24 14.86
C TYR A 276 -3.90 17.19 13.75
N VAL A 277 -4.49 17.56 12.62
CA VAL A 277 -4.53 16.75 11.41
C VAL A 277 -3.90 17.56 10.30
N TYR A 278 -2.97 16.95 9.60
CA TYR A 278 -2.27 17.53 8.46
C TYR A 278 -2.50 16.65 7.23
N VAL A 279 -2.49 17.26 6.06
CA VAL A 279 -2.47 16.54 4.78
C VAL A 279 -1.19 16.91 4.06
N PHE A 280 -0.41 15.90 3.74
CA PHE A 280 0.73 16.01 2.83
C PHE A 280 0.23 16.04 1.39
N GLN A 281 0.77 16.95 0.57
CA GLN A 281 0.53 17.02 -0.86
C GLN A 281 1.84 16.86 -1.64
N ALA A 282 2.02 15.71 -2.29
CA ALA A 282 3.14 15.47 -3.20
C ALA A 282 3.07 16.47 -4.38
N GLY A 283 4.17 17.17 -4.66
CA GLY A 283 4.28 18.13 -5.77
C GLY A 283 4.31 19.61 -5.41
N ARG A 284 4.07 20.00 -4.15
CA ARG A 284 4.30 21.38 -3.65
C ARG A 284 5.74 21.67 -3.20
N ILE A 285 6.63 20.70 -3.36
CA ILE A 285 8.05 20.86 -3.05
C ILE A 285 8.69 21.59 -4.24
N GLY A 286 8.65 22.93 -4.22
CA GLY A 286 9.46 23.73 -5.13
C GLY A 286 10.94 23.41 -4.95
N LYS A 287 11.76 23.64 -5.98
CA LYS A 287 13.22 23.37 -5.99
C LYS A 287 13.98 23.97 -4.80
N ASN A 288 13.39 24.92 -4.06
CA ASN A 288 13.99 25.62 -2.92
C ASN A 288 13.20 25.52 -1.59
N ASN A 289 12.10 24.77 -1.49
CA ASN A 289 11.23 24.85 -0.30
C ASN A 289 11.54 23.79 0.76
N LYS A 290 11.62 24.27 2.01
CA LYS A 290 11.77 23.45 3.22
C LYS A 290 10.53 22.56 3.40
N ALA A 291 10.70 21.41 4.07
CA ALA A 291 9.65 20.46 4.45
C ALA A 291 8.33 21.01 5.07
N PRO A 292 8.27 22.19 5.76
CA PRO A 292 7.05 22.64 6.44
C PRO A 292 5.87 22.97 5.52
N GLU A 293 6.11 23.42 4.29
CA GLU A 293 5.04 23.89 3.39
C GLU A 293 4.25 22.75 2.71
N ALA A 294 4.80 21.53 2.75
CA ALA A 294 4.16 20.36 2.16
C ALA A 294 2.99 19.81 3.01
N PHE A 295 2.90 20.19 4.28
CA PHE A 295 1.86 19.75 5.21
C PHE A 295 0.84 20.84 5.48
N ILE A 296 -0.38 20.64 5.01
CA ILE A 296 -1.48 21.59 5.19
C ILE A 296 -2.33 21.16 6.38
N LYS A 297 -2.47 22.02 7.39
CA LYS A 297 -3.32 21.75 8.55
C LYS A 297 -4.80 21.73 8.14
N VAL A 298 -5.48 20.63 8.44
CA VAL A 298 -6.92 20.45 8.18
C VAL A 298 -7.72 21.24 9.22
N ARG A 299 -8.45 22.25 8.76
CA ARG A 299 -9.33 23.08 9.62
C ARG A 299 -10.80 22.74 9.44
N LYS A 300 -11.21 22.41 8.21
CA LYS A 300 -12.59 22.14 7.85
C LYS A 300 -12.99 20.69 8.15
N ARG A 301 -14.29 20.44 8.21
CA ARG A 301 -14.90 19.11 8.41
C ARG A 301 -15.76 18.78 7.19
N ALA A 302 -15.64 17.55 6.70
CA ALA A 302 -16.54 16.97 5.73
C ALA A 302 -17.96 16.86 6.33
N ILE A 303 -18.99 17.24 5.59
CA ILE A 303 -20.37 17.17 6.08
C ILE A 303 -20.82 15.70 6.11
N LEU A 304 -20.40 14.90 5.12
CA LEU A 304 -20.71 13.46 5.08
C LEU A 304 -20.34 12.75 6.38
N ILE A 305 -19.16 13.04 6.94
CA ILE A 305 -18.69 12.43 8.18
C ILE A 305 -19.43 12.96 9.39
N LYS A 306 -19.74 14.26 9.38
CA LYS A 306 -20.51 14.89 10.46
C LYS A 306 -21.89 14.24 10.57
N ASP A 307 -22.59 14.09 9.46
CA ASP A 307 -23.96 13.57 9.43
C ASP A 307 -23.95 12.06 9.70
N PHE A 308 -22.99 11.33 9.15
CA PHE A 308 -22.75 9.92 9.49
C PHE A 308 -22.51 9.71 11.00
N PHE A 309 -21.72 10.57 11.67
CA PHE A 309 -21.49 10.46 13.11
C PHE A 309 -22.72 10.82 13.94
N LEU A 310 -23.55 11.75 13.46
CA LEU A 310 -24.83 12.04 14.10
C LEU A 310 -25.75 10.82 14.05
N GLU A 311 -25.87 10.18 12.89
CA GLU A 311 -26.66 8.96 12.72
C GLU A 311 -26.12 7.80 13.57
N LEU A 312 -24.80 7.61 13.59
CA LEU A 312 -24.14 6.56 14.38
C LEU A 312 -24.35 6.76 15.89
N ASP A 313 -24.44 8.00 16.37
CA ASP A 313 -24.79 8.32 17.76
C ASP A 313 -26.24 7.93 18.12
N PHE A 314 -27.17 7.95 17.15
CA PHE A 314 -28.56 7.52 17.36
C PHE A 314 -28.74 6.01 17.36
N LEU A 315 -27.79 5.24 16.82
CA LEU A 315 -27.87 3.80 16.80
C LEU A 315 -27.64 3.21 18.20
N PRO A 316 -28.34 2.11 18.55
CA PRO A 316 -28.05 1.33 19.75
C PRO A 316 -26.55 1.01 19.84
N ASN A 317 -26.01 0.97 21.06
CA ASN A 317 -24.62 0.62 21.30
C ASN A 317 -24.41 -0.91 21.20
N ILE A 318 -24.86 -1.49 20.10
CA ILE A 318 -24.71 -2.89 19.74
C ILE A 318 -23.66 -2.93 18.64
N VAL A 319 -22.51 -3.54 18.95
CA VAL A 319 -21.32 -3.59 18.07
C VAL A 319 -21.69 -4.01 16.64
N ALA A 320 -22.40 -5.13 16.48
CA ALA A 320 -22.76 -5.66 15.16
C ALA A 320 -23.59 -4.68 14.31
N ILE A 321 -24.50 -3.92 14.92
CA ILE A 321 -25.35 -2.94 14.21
C ILE A 321 -24.50 -1.77 13.72
N ARG A 322 -23.64 -1.24 14.60
CA ARG A 322 -22.75 -0.12 14.28
C ARG A 322 -21.73 -0.50 13.21
N GLU A 323 -21.16 -1.70 13.29
CA GLU A 323 -20.24 -2.24 12.27
C GLU A 323 -20.91 -2.36 10.90
N LEU A 324 -22.12 -2.90 10.87
CA LEU A 324 -22.89 -3.01 9.63
C LEU A 324 -23.18 -1.63 9.05
N TYR A 325 -23.56 -0.67 9.88
CA TYR A 325 -23.84 0.70 9.46
C TYR A 325 -22.61 1.41 8.87
N ILE A 326 -21.44 1.25 9.49
CA ILE A 326 -20.18 1.79 8.94
C ILE A 326 -19.87 1.15 7.58
N ARG A 327 -20.07 -0.17 7.47
CA ARG A 327 -19.84 -0.89 6.21
C ARG A 327 -20.79 -0.39 5.10
N ASP A 328 -22.04 -0.14 5.44
CA ASP A 328 -23.02 0.42 4.50
C ASP A 328 -22.66 1.84 4.08
N PHE A 329 -22.17 2.67 5.01
CA PHE A 329 -21.63 3.98 4.67
C PHE A 329 -20.48 3.90 3.65
N ILE A 330 -19.52 3.00 3.86
CA ILE A 330 -18.41 2.79 2.90
C ILE A 330 -18.94 2.29 1.54
N ARG A 331 -19.95 1.39 1.53
CA ARG A 331 -20.60 0.95 0.27
C ARG A 331 -21.28 2.10 -0.46
N VAL A 332 -21.92 3.03 0.26
CA VAL A 332 -22.53 4.23 -0.34
C VAL A 332 -21.45 5.11 -0.99
N LEU A 333 -20.31 5.32 -0.33
CA LEU A 333 -19.18 6.05 -0.92
C LEU A 333 -18.67 5.37 -2.19
N MET A 334 -18.52 4.04 -2.18
CA MET A 334 -18.15 3.30 -3.39
C MET A 334 -19.16 3.47 -4.52
N LYS A 335 -20.47 3.39 -4.24
CA LYS A 335 -21.52 3.60 -5.25
C LYS A 335 -21.43 4.99 -5.86
N LYS A 336 -21.23 6.04 -5.04
CA LYS A 336 -21.02 7.40 -5.54
C LYS A 336 -19.75 7.51 -6.40
N ALA A 337 -18.67 6.81 -6.03
CA ALA A 337 -17.44 6.78 -6.82
C ALA A 337 -17.63 6.07 -8.17
N PHE A 338 -18.36 4.95 -8.22
CA PHE A 338 -18.72 4.29 -9.47
C PHE A 338 -19.60 5.17 -10.35
N ALA A 339 -20.60 5.85 -9.78
CA ALA A 339 -21.44 6.79 -10.52
C ALA A 339 -20.59 7.92 -11.14
N LEU A 340 -19.62 8.45 -10.40
CA LEU A 340 -18.67 9.44 -10.91
C LEU A 340 -17.84 8.89 -12.09
N LEU A 341 -17.34 7.66 -12.00
CA LEU A 341 -16.60 7.01 -13.08
C LEU A 341 -17.49 6.74 -14.32
N SER A 342 -18.75 6.36 -14.12
CA SER A 342 -19.70 6.17 -15.22
C SER A 342 -20.00 7.50 -15.91
N PHE A 343 -20.20 8.57 -15.15
CA PHE A 343 -20.42 9.91 -15.69
C PHE A 343 -19.20 10.42 -16.47
N GLU A 344 -17.99 10.24 -15.93
CA GLU A 344 -16.74 10.57 -16.62
C GLU A 344 -16.59 9.83 -17.96
N GLY A 345 -16.99 8.56 -18.01
CA GLY A 345 -17.00 7.77 -19.24
C GLY A 345 -18.00 8.33 -20.26
N TYR A 346 -19.20 8.68 -19.79
CA TYR A 346 -20.23 9.30 -20.62
C TYR A 346 -19.76 10.62 -21.25
N LEU A 347 -19.17 11.53 -20.46
CA LEU A 347 -18.68 12.81 -21.01
C LEU A 347 -17.60 12.60 -22.09
N ARG A 348 -16.71 11.62 -21.93
CA ARG A 348 -15.71 11.31 -22.96
C ARG A 348 -16.28 10.74 -24.25
N GLU A 349 -17.40 10.04 -24.18
CA GLU A 349 -18.05 9.41 -25.35
C GLU A 349 -18.88 10.41 -26.15
N PHE A 350 -19.48 11.40 -25.49
CA PHE A 350 -20.45 12.30 -26.10
C PHE A 350 -19.96 13.74 -26.31
N GLU A 351 -18.82 14.14 -25.76
CA GLU A 351 -18.33 15.52 -25.82
C GLU A 351 -16.91 15.65 -26.39
N SER A 352 -16.66 16.75 -27.09
CA SER A 352 -15.38 16.99 -27.76
C SER A 352 -14.26 17.31 -26.74
N PRO A 353 -13.04 16.79 -26.93
CA PRO A 353 -11.94 17.03 -26.01
C PRO A 353 -11.52 18.51 -26.02
N GLY A 354 -11.94 19.26 -25.00
CA GLY A 354 -11.47 20.63 -24.76
C GLY A 354 -12.51 21.64 -24.25
N ASP A 355 -13.80 21.31 -24.26
CA ASP A 355 -14.87 22.32 -24.13
C ASP A 355 -15.45 22.50 -22.72
N HIS A 356 -14.96 21.76 -21.72
CA HIS A 356 -15.51 21.81 -20.37
C HIS A 356 -14.63 22.59 -19.40
N ASP A 357 -15.20 23.66 -18.83
CA ASP A 357 -14.68 24.26 -17.61
C ASP A 357 -14.78 23.23 -16.47
N PRO A 358 -13.64 22.76 -15.92
CA PRO A 358 -13.65 21.77 -14.84
C PRO A 358 -14.40 22.27 -13.59
N GLY A 359 -14.50 23.59 -13.37
CA GLY A 359 -15.29 24.16 -12.27
C GLY A 359 -16.79 23.88 -12.39
N LEU A 360 -17.36 24.10 -13.58
CA LEU A 360 -18.77 23.81 -13.89
C LEU A 360 -19.07 22.31 -13.76
N LEU A 361 -18.18 21.46 -14.28
CA LEU A 361 -18.28 20.01 -14.18
C LEU A 361 -18.34 19.54 -12.71
N PHE A 362 -17.44 20.02 -11.85
CA PHE A 362 -17.46 19.66 -10.43
C PHE A 362 -18.69 20.20 -9.70
N SER A 363 -19.25 21.33 -10.14
CA SER A 363 -20.51 21.85 -9.59
C SER A 363 -21.70 20.95 -9.93
N GLN A 364 -21.80 20.50 -11.18
CA GLN A 364 -22.83 19.56 -11.62
C GLN A 364 -22.70 18.21 -10.90
N LEU A 365 -21.48 17.65 -10.85
CA LEU A 365 -21.21 16.41 -10.14
C LEU A 365 -21.60 16.48 -8.66
N LYS A 366 -21.34 17.61 -7.99
CA LYS A 366 -21.77 17.82 -6.61
C LYS A 366 -23.28 17.79 -6.48
N GLN A 367 -24.00 18.46 -7.38
CA GLN A 367 -25.46 18.49 -7.37
C GLN A 367 -26.04 17.08 -7.60
N ASP A 368 -25.56 16.36 -8.60
CA ASP A 368 -26.08 15.04 -8.97
C ASP A 368 -25.77 13.96 -7.94
N LEU A 369 -24.59 14.03 -7.30
CA LEU A 369 -24.19 13.10 -6.23
C LEU A 369 -24.68 13.52 -4.84
N LEU A 370 -25.46 14.61 -4.75
CA LEU A 370 -25.97 15.19 -3.51
C LEU A 370 -24.83 15.45 -2.51
N LEU A 371 -23.83 16.20 -2.95
CA LEU A 371 -22.64 16.58 -2.18
C LEU A 371 -22.64 18.09 -1.98
N GLU A 372 -22.67 18.53 -0.72
CA GLU A 372 -22.76 19.96 -0.40
C GLU A 372 -21.40 20.67 -0.49
N ARG A 373 -20.32 19.99 -0.13
CA ARG A 373 -18.99 20.59 -0.05
C ARG A 373 -17.96 19.93 -0.94
N ASP A 374 -16.93 20.71 -1.28
CA ASP A 374 -15.78 20.21 -2.02
C ASP A 374 -15.03 19.13 -1.24
N GLU A 375 -15.01 19.19 0.11
CA GLU A 375 -14.41 18.14 0.92
C GLU A 375 -15.11 16.78 0.74
N ASP A 376 -16.43 16.79 0.55
CA ASP A 376 -17.24 15.58 0.34
C ASP A 376 -17.02 15.01 -1.08
N LEU A 377 -16.95 15.90 -2.09
CA LEU A 377 -16.54 15.52 -3.44
C LEU A 377 -15.12 14.94 -3.47
N GLY A 378 -14.20 15.54 -2.72
CA GLY A 378 -12.83 15.06 -2.59
C GLY A 378 -12.76 13.64 -2.04
N ILE A 379 -13.60 13.30 -1.05
CA ILE A 379 -13.71 11.92 -0.53
C ILE A 379 -14.17 10.97 -1.64
N VAL A 380 -15.24 11.31 -2.36
CA VAL A 380 -15.77 10.44 -3.45
C VAL A 380 -14.74 10.29 -4.58
N LEU A 381 -14.04 11.37 -4.95
CA LEU A 381 -12.96 11.34 -5.93
C LEU A 381 -11.80 10.44 -5.50
N SER A 382 -11.45 10.42 -4.21
CA SER A 382 -10.40 9.52 -3.70
C SER A 382 -10.80 8.04 -3.78
N PHE A 383 -12.07 7.72 -3.54
CA PHE A 383 -12.59 6.36 -3.81
C PHE A 383 -12.58 6.03 -5.31
N ALA A 384 -13.00 6.97 -6.16
CA ALA A 384 -12.97 6.77 -7.61
C ALA A 384 -11.53 6.58 -8.13
N HIS A 385 -10.59 7.35 -7.58
CA HIS A 385 -9.18 7.27 -7.91
C HIS A 385 -8.59 5.92 -7.56
N ARG A 386 -9.00 5.37 -6.43
CA ARG A 386 -8.58 4.04 -6.02
C ARG A 386 -9.11 2.93 -6.93
N ILE A 387 -10.36 3.04 -7.41
CA ILE A 387 -10.95 2.06 -8.32
C ILE A 387 -10.31 2.16 -9.71
N SER A 388 -10.07 3.37 -10.22
CA SER A 388 -9.46 3.58 -11.53
C SER A 388 -8.50 4.78 -11.52
N PRO A 389 -7.22 4.56 -11.14
CA PRO A 389 -6.24 5.64 -11.06
C PRO A 389 -6.01 6.34 -12.40
N VAL A 390 -5.94 5.56 -13.49
CA VAL A 390 -5.67 6.05 -14.85
C VAL A 390 -6.74 7.04 -15.31
N ARG A 391 -8.02 6.72 -15.07
CA ARG A 391 -9.15 7.54 -15.54
C ARG A 391 -9.29 8.84 -14.77
N THR A 392 -9.07 8.79 -13.47
CA THR A 392 -9.33 9.89 -12.53
C THR A 392 -8.14 10.81 -12.27
N ASN A 393 -6.92 10.41 -12.68
CA ASN A 393 -5.69 11.17 -12.43
C ASN A 393 -5.80 12.64 -12.88
N LYS A 394 -6.41 12.88 -14.05
CA LYS A 394 -6.65 14.23 -14.56
C LYS A 394 -7.65 14.99 -13.68
N MET A 395 -8.83 14.40 -13.42
CA MET A 395 -9.87 15.02 -12.58
C MET A 395 -9.36 15.34 -11.17
N LEU A 396 -8.57 14.44 -10.56
CA LEU A 396 -8.01 14.67 -9.23
C LEU A 396 -7.03 15.85 -9.22
N ARG A 397 -6.20 15.99 -10.26
CA ARG A 397 -5.30 17.15 -10.42
C ARG A 397 -6.09 18.45 -10.61
N ASP A 398 -7.09 18.44 -11.48
CA ASP A 398 -7.93 19.62 -11.75
C ASP A 398 -8.68 20.05 -10.49
N PHE A 399 -9.24 19.09 -9.74
CA PHE A 399 -9.89 19.35 -8.45
C PHE A 399 -8.94 19.96 -7.43
N ILE A 400 -7.70 19.46 -7.33
CA ILE A 400 -6.69 19.99 -6.40
C ILE A 400 -6.31 21.43 -6.80
N MET A 401 -6.12 21.71 -8.09
CA MET A 401 -5.78 23.04 -8.58
C MET A 401 -6.88 24.06 -8.28
N ILE A 402 -8.14 23.70 -8.54
CA ILE A 402 -9.30 24.57 -8.26
C ILE A 402 -9.48 24.77 -6.76
N SER A 403 -9.33 23.71 -5.97
CA SER A 403 -9.43 23.80 -4.51
C SER A 403 -8.30 24.66 -3.91
N ALA A 404 -7.11 24.63 -4.50
CA ALA A 404 -5.95 25.41 -4.07
C ALA A 404 -6.12 26.90 -4.40
N SER A 405 -6.57 27.24 -5.61
CA SER A 405 -6.78 28.64 -6.03
C SER A 405 -7.85 29.34 -5.20
N GLN A 406 -8.91 28.62 -4.80
CA GLN A 406 -9.93 29.16 -3.88
C GLN A 406 -9.41 29.40 -2.45
N VAL A 407 -8.35 28.71 -2.01
CA VAL A 407 -7.72 28.93 -0.70
C VAL A 407 -6.80 30.16 -0.73
N GLU A 408 -6.06 30.38 -1.82
CA GLU A 408 -5.21 31.56 -2.00
C GLU A 408 -6.02 32.86 -2.12
N ILE A 409 -7.12 32.85 -2.89
CA ILE A 409 -8.00 34.04 -3.04
C ILE A 409 -8.65 34.44 -1.70
N LYS A 410 -8.99 33.48 -0.83
CA LYS A 410 -9.53 33.74 0.53
C LYS A 410 -8.50 34.16 1.57
N SER A 411 -7.20 34.18 1.22
CA SER A 411 -6.13 34.69 2.09
C SER A 411 -5.70 36.12 1.75
N ILE A 412 -6.23 36.66 0.63
CA ILE A 412 -5.96 38.01 0.12
C ILE A 412 -7.17 38.96 0.36
N LEU A 413 -8.34 38.40 0.67
CA LEU A 413 -9.53 39.09 1.17
C LEU A 413 -9.69 38.83 2.66
#